data_AF-A0A7S0D3L6-F1
#
_entry.id   AF-A0A7S0D3L6-F1
#
_cell.length_a   1.000
_cell.length_b   1.000
_cell.length_c   1.000
_cell.angle_alpha   90.00
_cell.angle_beta   90.00
_cell.angle_gamma   90.00
#
_symmetry.space_group_name_H-M   'P 1'
#
loop_
_entity.id
_entity.type
_entity.pdbx_description
1 polymer ?
#
loop_
_entity_poly.entity_id
_entity_poly.type
_entity_poly.pdbx_seq_one_letter_code
_entity_poly.pdbx_strand_id
1 'polypeptide(L)'
;GNRQRPQSKMAEDLSRQLKKVSISEKDAPNGIPLSLEGVAKAIKDGKIKNIIIMTGAGISVSAGIPDFRSPGTGLYDNLQKYNLPHPESIFEINFFQREPKAFCMLAKELYPGNFCPTPTHCFIRLLAEKKVL
;
A
#
# COMPACT_ATOMS: atom_id res chain seq x y z
N GLY A 1 -47.08 -0.84 -11.67
CA GLY A 1 -45.75 -0.64 -12.28
C GLY A 1 -44.70 -0.63 -11.19
N ASN A 2 -43.91 -1.70 -11.09
CA ASN A 2 -43.03 -1.97 -9.96
C ASN A 2 -41.72 -1.17 -10.09
N ARG A 3 -41.53 -0.11 -9.29
CA ARG A 3 -40.25 0.63 -9.19
C ARG A 3 -39.35 -0.07 -8.17
N GLN A 4 -38.55 -1.03 -8.61
CA GLN A 4 -37.44 -1.55 -7.81
C GLN A 4 -36.40 -0.44 -7.59
N ARG A 5 -35.97 -0.29 -6.32
CA ARG A 5 -35.11 0.79 -5.83
C ARG A 5 -33.70 0.69 -6.43
N PRO A 6 -33.07 1.81 -6.84
CA PRO A 6 -31.75 1.81 -7.50
C PRO A 6 -30.59 1.28 -6.65
N GLN A 7 -30.73 1.21 -5.32
CA GLN A 7 -29.69 0.73 -4.41
C GLN A 7 -29.39 -0.78 -4.53
N SER A 8 -30.37 -1.62 -4.89
CA SER A 8 -30.16 -3.07 -5.00
C SER A 8 -29.28 -3.43 -6.20
N LYS A 9 -29.41 -2.67 -7.29
CA LYS A 9 -28.67 -2.88 -8.53
C LYS A 9 -27.18 -2.54 -8.37
N MET A 10 -26.87 -1.47 -7.63
CA MET A 10 -25.49 -1.08 -7.32
C MET A 10 -24.79 -2.12 -6.44
N ALA A 11 -25.48 -2.68 -5.44
CA ALA A 11 -24.94 -3.73 -4.59
C ALA A 11 -24.72 -5.06 -5.36
N GLU A 12 -25.63 -5.40 -6.28
CA GLU A 12 -25.48 -6.55 -7.17
C GLU A 12 -24.32 -6.38 -8.16
N ASP A 13 -24.15 -5.17 -8.72
CA ASP A 13 -23.05 -4.84 -9.62
C ASP A 13 -21.69 -4.84 -8.89
N LEU A 14 -21.62 -4.30 -7.67
CA LEU A 14 -20.43 -4.38 -6.82
C LEU A 14 -20.10 -5.84 -6.50
N SER A 15 -21.09 -6.65 -6.15
CA SER A 15 -20.90 -8.07 -5.85
C SER A 15 -20.41 -8.86 -7.07
N ARG A 16 -20.89 -8.52 -8.27
CA ARG A 16 -20.39 -9.07 -9.54
C ARG A 16 -18.97 -8.63 -9.85
N GLN A 17 -18.63 -7.37 -9.59
CA GLN A 17 -17.27 -6.85 -9.78
C GLN A 17 -16.29 -7.49 -8.80
N LEU A 18 -16.66 -7.61 -7.52
CA LEU A 18 -15.86 -8.30 -6.51
C LEU A 18 -15.65 -9.77 -6.85
N LYS A 19 -16.68 -10.46 -7.37
CA LYS A 19 -16.55 -11.84 -7.89
C LYS A 19 -15.60 -11.94 -9.09
N LYS A 20 -15.50 -10.92 -9.95
CA LYS A 20 -14.53 -10.88 -11.06
C LYS A 20 -13.09 -10.63 -10.61
N VAL A 21 -12.91 -9.99 -9.45
CA VAL A 21 -11.59 -9.72 -8.84
C VAL A 21 -11.19 -10.85 -7.88
N SER A 22 -12.12 -11.73 -7.53
CA SER A 22 -11.86 -12.89 -6.67
C SER A 22 -10.99 -13.90 -7.42
N ILE A 23 -9.79 -14.14 -6.92
CA ILE A 23 -8.93 -15.22 -7.43
C ILE A 23 -9.50 -16.54 -6.89
N SER A 24 -9.91 -17.46 -7.76
CA SER A 24 -10.34 -18.80 -7.35
C SER A 24 -9.14 -19.75 -7.29
N GLU A 25 -9.26 -20.87 -6.57
CA GLU A 25 -8.22 -21.90 -6.54
C GLU A 25 -7.84 -22.43 -7.93
N LYS A 26 -8.73 -22.31 -8.92
CA LYS A 26 -8.49 -22.73 -10.30
C LYS A 26 -7.58 -21.77 -11.07
N ASP A 27 -7.43 -20.55 -10.58
CA ASP A 27 -6.58 -19.50 -11.14
C ASP A 27 -5.15 -19.55 -10.59
N ALA A 28 -4.86 -20.54 -9.73
CA ALA A 28 -3.54 -20.82 -9.21
C ALA A 28 -2.53 -21.09 -10.35
N PRO A 29 -1.54 -20.22 -10.56
CA PRO A 29 -0.54 -20.45 -11.59
C PRO A 29 0.24 -21.73 -11.27
N ASN A 30 0.33 -22.63 -12.25
CA ASN A 30 1.15 -23.84 -12.20
C ASN A 30 0.86 -24.77 -10.99
N GLY A 31 -0.38 -24.80 -10.51
CA GLY A 31 -0.80 -25.68 -9.41
C GLY A 31 -0.20 -25.29 -8.04
N ILE A 32 0.22 -24.03 -7.88
CA ILE A 32 0.69 -23.49 -6.60
C ILE A 32 -0.53 -23.14 -5.75
N PRO A 33 -0.73 -23.75 -4.56
CA PRO A 33 -1.84 -23.40 -3.69
C PRO A 33 -1.84 -21.90 -3.35
N LEU A 34 -3.00 -21.25 -3.42
CA LEU A 34 -3.19 -19.83 -3.10
C LEU A 34 -3.24 -19.62 -1.57
N SER A 35 -2.24 -20.13 -0.88
CA SER A 35 -2.00 -19.94 0.55
C SER A 35 -0.59 -19.40 0.79
N LEU A 36 -0.36 -18.83 1.97
CA LEU A 36 0.97 -18.35 2.34
C LEU A 36 2.00 -19.47 2.29
N GLU A 37 1.63 -20.65 2.79
CA GLU A 37 2.48 -21.84 2.81
C GLU A 37 2.75 -22.36 1.39
N GLY A 38 1.74 -22.33 0.52
CA GLY A 38 1.85 -22.73 -0.88
C GLY A 38 2.83 -21.85 -1.66
N VAL A 39 2.70 -20.53 -1.51
CA VAL A 39 3.61 -19.54 -2.11
C VAL A 39 5.02 -19.68 -1.55
N ALA A 40 5.18 -19.77 -0.22
CA ALA A 40 6.47 -19.93 0.42
C ALA A 40 7.18 -21.21 -0.05
N LYS A 41 6.43 -22.33 -0.15
CA LYS A 41 6.96 -23.59 -0.69
C LYS A 41 7.35 -23.44 -2.16
N ALA A 42 6.55 -22.79 -2.99
CA ALA A 42 6.86 -22.59 -4.40
C ALA A 42 8.12 -21.74 -4.62
N ILE A 43 8.34 -20.71 -3.80
CA ILE A 43 9.60 -19.93 -3.81
C ILE A 43 10.76 -20.82 -3.39
N LYS A 44 10.62 -21.57 -2.28
CA LYS A 44 11.68 -22.44 -1.75
C LYS A 44 12.06 -23.59 -2.69
N ASP A 45 11.08 -24.17 -3.38
CA ASP A 45 11.26 -25.23 -4.38
C ASP A 45 11.81 -24.69 -5.72
N GLY A 46 12.01 -23.36 -5.85
CA GLY A 46 12.53 -22.73 -7.06
C GLY A 46 11.55 -22.68 -8.23
N LYS A 47 10.24 -22.85 -7.98
CA LYS A 47 9.17 -22.71 -9.00
C LYS A 47 8.92 -21.24 -9.35
N ILE A 48 9.19 -20.31 -8.43
CA ILE A 48 9.09 -18.87 -8.62
C ILE A 48 10.51 -18.29 -8.58
N LYS A 49 10.93 -17.62 -9.66
CA LYS A 49 12.30 -17.09 -9.81
C LYS A 49 12.37 -15.60 -10.17
N ASN A 50 11.24 -14.98 -10.49
CA ASN A 50 11.15 -13.57 -10.84
C ASN A 50 10.04 -12.96 -9.99
N ILE A 51 10.42 -12.27 -8.92
CA ILE A 51 9.49 -11.73 -7.91
C ILE A 51 9.50 -10.21 -8.01
N ILE A 52 8.36 -9.66 -8.42
CA ILE A 52 8.13 -8.21 -8.39
C ILE A 52 7.50 -7.86 -7.05
N ILE A 53 8.08 -6.88 -6.36
CA ILE A 53 7.58 -6.39 -5.08
C ILE A 53 7.03 -4.98 -5.28
N MET A 54 5.75 -4.79 -4.98
CA MET A 54 5.10 -3.49 -4.93
C MET A 54 4.88 -3.11 -3.47
N THR A 55 5.51 -2.03 -3.02
CA THR A 55 5.43 -1.58 -1.62
C THR A 55 4.91 -0.15 -1.52
N GLY A 56 4.40 0.22 -0.35
CA GLY A 56 4.07 1.60 0.00
C GLY A 56 4.55 1.94 1.41
N ALA A 57 4.11 3.09 1.94
CA ALA A 57 4.55 3.57 3.26
C ALA A 57 4.32 2.58 4.42
N GLY A 58 3.34 1.69 4.30
CA GLY A 58 3.00 0.69 5.31
C GLY A 58 4.15 -0.21 5.76
N ILE A 59 5.14 -0.49 4.89
CA ILE A 59 6.28 -1.35 5.26
C ILE A 59 7.21 -0.69 6.28
N SER A 60 7.07 0.63 6.48
CA SER A 60 7.92 1.47 7.33
C SER A 60 7.22 1.93 8.61
N VAL A 61 5.93 1.62 8.80
CA VAL A 61 5.16 2.00 10.00
C VAL A 61 5.78 1.45 11.27
N SER A 62 6.25 0.20 11.24
CA SER A 62 6.93 -0.43 12.38
C SER A 62 8.34 0.12 12.63
N ALA A 63 8.90 0.94 11.74
CA ALA A 63 10.12 1.71 11.99
C ALA A 63 9.83 3.07 12.64
N GLY A 64 8.56 3.42 12.90
CA GLY A 64 8.17 4.72 13.45
C GLY A 64 7.91 5.80 12.40
N ILE A 65 7.87 5.45 11.11
CA ILE A 65 7.52 6.36 10.02
C ILE A 65 6.01 6.23 9.75
N PRO A 66 5.19 7.27 9.97
CA PRO A 66 3.76 7.17 9.75
C PRO A 66 3.46 6.90 8.27
N ASP A 67 2.40 6.13 8.00
CA ASP A 67 1.84 6.08 6.65
C ASP A 67 1.05 7.36 6.34
N PHE A 68 0.41 7.44 5.17
CA PHE A 68 -0.35 8.63 4.80
C PHE A 68 -1.79 8.63 5.33
N ARG A 69 -2.45 7.47 5.42
CA ARG A 69 -3.91 7.35 5.40
C ARG A 69 -4.53 6.63 6.61
N SER A 70 -3.71 6.08 7.51
CA SER A 70 -4.22 5.42 8.71
C SER A 70 -4.94 6.43 9.62
N PRO A 71 -6.18 6.15 10.04
CA PRO A 71 -6.90 7.05 10.93
C PRO A 71 -6.15 7.27 12.25
N GLY A 72 -5.99 8.53 12.68
CA GLY A 72 -5.36 8.94 13.93
C GLY A 72 -3.82 8.91 13.95
N THR A 73 -3.17 8.05 13.17
CA THR A 73 -1.70 7.93 13.13
C THR A 73 -1.07 8.32 11.80
N GLY A 74 -1.87 8.35 10.73
CA GLY A 74 -1.43 8.70 9.38
C GLY A 74 -1.10 10.18 9.25
N LEU A 75 -0.25 10.48 8.27
CA LEU A 75 0.26 11.81 8.05
C LEU A 75 -0.89 12.79 7.79
N TYR A 76 -1.83 12.45 6.91
CA TYR A 76 -2.93 13.36 6.50
C TYR A 76 -3.82 13.81 7.66
N ASP A 77 -4.05 12.96 8.66
CA ASP A 77 -4.83 13.32 9.85
C ASP A 77 -4.07 14.30 10.77
N ASN A 78 -2.73 14.32 10.68
CA ASN A 78 -1.86 15.13 11.51
C ASN A 78 -1.37 16.43 10.83
N LEU A 79 -1.85 16.74 9.61
CA LEU A 79 -1.48 17.95 8.86
C LEU A 79 -2.34 19.18 9.17
N GLN A 80 -3.29 19.09 10.12
CA GLN A 80 -4.20 20.20 10.44
C GLN A 80 -3.46 21.51 10.82
N LYS A 81 -2.22 21.40 11.33
CA LYS A 81 -1.35 22.53 11.67
C LYS A 81 -0.91 23.40 10.47
N TYR A 82 -1.06 22.92 9.23
CA TYR A 82 -0.58 23.60 8.02
C TYR A 82 -1.65 24.37 7.24
N ASN A 83 -2.89 24.48 7.76
CA ASN A 83 -4.01 25.19 7.13
C ASN A 83 -4.17 24.86 5.63
N LEU A 84 -4.17 23.56 5.31
CA LEU A 84 -4.24 23.07 3.94
C LEU A 84 -5.69 23.05 3.45
N PRO A 85 -5.96 23.33 2.15
CA PRO A 85 -7.27 23.13 1.54
C PRO A 85 -7.77 21.68 1.66
N HIS A 86 -6.85 20.73 1.47
CA HIS A 86 -7.01 19.29 1.70
C HIS A 86 -5.61 18.68 1.98
N PRO A 87 -5.52 17.55 2.70
CA PRO A 87 -4.23 17.02 3.16
C PRO A 87 -3.19 16.78 2.06
N GLU A 88 -3.62 16.38 0.87
CA GLU A 88 -2.76 16.11 -0.29
C GLU A 88 -2.11 17.40 -0.84
N SER A 89 -2.68 18.57 -0.56
CA SER A 89 -2.17 19.87 -1.05
C SER A 89 -0.70 20.09 -0.69
N ILE A 90 -0.22 19.56 0.44
CA ILE A 90 1.18 19.72 0.85
C ILE A 90 2.18 19.08 -0.14
N PHE A 91 1.72 18.14 -0.97
CA PHE A 91 2.50 17.47 -1.99
C PHE A 91 2.15 17.93 -3.43
N GLU A 92 1.28 18.93 -3.58
CA GLU A 92 0.95 19.50 -4.88
C GLU A 92 1.96 20.56 -5.31
N ILE A 93 2.46 20.48 -6.55
CA ILE A 93 3.46 21.43 -7.07
C ILE A 93 2.98 22.88 -7.04
N ASN A 94 1.72 23.12 -7.40
CA ASN A 94 1.13 24.47 -7.42
C ASN A 94 0.99 25.04 -6.00
N PHE A 95 0.70 24.21 -5.01
CA PHE A 95 0.65 24.63 -3.62
C PHE A 95 2.06 24.92 -3.11
N PHE A 96 3.03 24.04 -3.38
CA PHE A 96 4.43 24.24 -3.00
C PHE A 96 5.03 25.55 -3.55
N GLN A 97 4.71 25.91 -4.79
CA GLN A 97 5.17 27.17 -5.38
C GLN A 97 4.62 28.41 -4.66
N ARG A 98 3.41 28.33 -4.10
CA ARG A 98 2.79 29.43 -3.33
C ARG A 98 3.24 29.43 -1.87
N GLU A 99 3.28 28.25 -1.25
CA GLU A 99 3.50 28.04 0.18
C GLU A 99 4.56 26.96 0.45
N PRO A 100 5.84 27.18 0.11
CA PRO A 100 6.89 26.17 0.23
C PRO A 100 7.22 25.81 1.68
N LYS A 101 6.90 26.70 2.64
CA LYS A 101 7.20 26.51 4.07
C LYS A 101 6.54 25.27 4.66
N ALA A 102 5.30 24.96 4.27
CA ALA A 102 4.55 23.82 4.79
C ALA A 102 5.27 22.49 4.49
N PHE A 103 5.65 22.28 3.24
CA PHE A 103 6.43 21.10 2.83
C PHE A 103 7.80 21.08 3.51
N CYS A 104 8.52 22.21 3.56
CA CYS A 104 9.85 22.24 4.17
C CYS A 104 9.83 21.93 5.68
N MET A 105 8.78 22.31 6.41
CA MET A 105 8.62 21.93 7.82
C MET A 105 8.38 20.42 7.95
N LEU A 106 7.49 19.87 7.12
CA LEU A 106 7.24 18.42 7.08
C LEU A 106 8.50 17.63 6.71
N ALA A 107 9.26 18.08 5.71
CA ALA A 107 10.48 17.42 5.25
C ALA A 107 11.56 17.36 6.35
N LYS A 108 11.60 18.35 7.26
CA LYS A 108 12.48 18.32 8.44
C LYS A 108 12.06 17.25 9.44
N GLU A 109 10.75 17.06 9.65
CA GLU A 109 10.23 16.00 10.54
C GLU A 109 10.53 14.59 9.99
N LEU A 110 10.55 14.45 8.66
CA LEU A 110 10.80 13.18 7.96
C LEU A 110 12.27 12.98 7.54
N TYR A 111 13.18 13.90 7.92
CA TYR A 111 14.55 13.88 7.42
C TYR A 111 15.28 12.58 7.85
N PRO A 112 16.06 11.93 6.97
CA PRO A 112 16.73 10.69 7.30
C PRO A 112 17.71 10.85 8.48
N GLY A 113 17.69 9.91 9.43
CA GLY A 113 18.69 9.88 10.50
C GLY A 113 18.46 8.86 11.61
N ASN A 114 17.20 8.57 11.96
CA ASN A 114 16.88 7.81 13.18
C ASN A 114 16.07 6.52 12.98
N PHE A 115 15.93 6.00 11.76
CA PHE A 115 15.06 4.85 11.48
C PHE A 115 15.85 3.64 10.98
N CYS A 116 15.54 2.46 11.51
CA CYS A 116 16.12 1.19 11.08
C CYS A 116 15.21 0.51 10.05
N PRO A 117 15.77 -0.24 9.07
CA PRO A 117 14.98 -1.08 8.17
C PRO A 117 14.10 -2.08 8.95
N THR A 118 12.86 -2.26 8.52
CA THR A 118 11.93 -3.22 9.14
C THR A 118 12.20 -4.65 8.66
N PRO A 119 11.64 -5.69 9.31
CA PRO A 119 11.72 -7.07 8.82
C PRO A 119 11.30 -7.23 7.36
N THR A 120 10.32 -6.45 6.88
CA THR A 120 9.89 -6.45 5.48
C THR A 120 11.01 -5.97 4.55
N HIS A 121 11.75 -4.92 4.92
CA HIS A 121 12.92 -4.46 4.16
C HIS A 121 14.02 -5.54 4.13
N CYS A 122 14.28 -6.18 5.27
CA CYS A 122 15.25 -7.28 5.35
C CYS A 122 14.81 -8.50 4.52
N PHE A 123 13.52 -8.78 4.45
CA PHE A 123 12.98 -9.86 3.61
C PHE A 123 13.17 -9.56 2.12
N ILE A 124 12.91 -8.32 1.67
CA ILE A 124 13.19 -7.89 0.29
C ILE A 124 14.68 -8.06 -0.03
N ARG A 125 15.57 -7.66 0.89
CA ARG A 125 17.01 -7.87 0.77
C ARG A 125 17.37 -9.36 0.64
N LEU A 126 16.77 -10.22 1.46
CA LEU A 126 16.99 -11.66 1.40
C LEU A 126 16.57 -12.25 0.04
N LEU A 127 15.43 -11.82 -0.52
CA LEU A 127 15.00 -12.26 -1.85
C LEU A 127 16.00 -11.83 -2.94
N ALA A 128 16.57 -10.63 -2.82
CA ALA A 128 17.65 -10.16 -3.71
C ALA A 128 18.90 -11.04 -3.60
N GLU A 129 19.34 -11.37 -2.38
CA GLU A 129 20.49 -12.25 -2.13
C GLU A 129 20.27 -13.67 -2.68
N LYS A 130 19.03 -14.15 -2.64
CA LYS A 130 18.63 -15.43 -3.22
C LYS A 130 18.48 -15.41 -4.74
N LYS A 131 18.64 -14.24 -5.38
CA LYS A 131 18.54 -14.04 -6.84
C LYS A 131 17.18 -14.50 -7.39
N VAL A 132 16.11 -14.17 -6.68
CA VAL A 132 14.73 -14.46 -7.07
C VAL A 132 13.89 -13.20 -7.33
N LEU A 133 14.49 -12.01 -7.21
CA LEU A 133 13.89 -10.76 -7.67
C LEU A 133 14.04 -10.61 -9.18
#